data_AF-A0A3D4V5B6-F1
#
_entry.id   AF-A0A3D4V5B6-F1
#
_cell.length_a   1.000
_cell.length_b   1.000
_cell.length_c   1.000
_cell.angle_alpha   90.00
_cell.angle_beta   90.00
_cell.angle_gamma   90.00
#
_symmetry.space_group_name_H-M   'P 1'
#
loop_
_entity.id
_entity.type
_entity.pdbx_description
1 polymer ?
#
loop_
_entity_poly.entity_id
_entity_poly.type
_entity_poly.pdbx_seq_one_letter_code
_entity_poly.pdbx_strand_id
1 'polypeptide(L)'
;MSQEERRVVSRVGVLRGQNRWIGLPFHRMKSTREKLARVDTLPHMSRHLSSQTSAFRFRRAADFTALRLGRAVLGYLALMIGIITLAPFRFQLTPAHGLTDIWNWTDLVMNVLMFVPFGYVYQLTRPRGAPPDWPRVVVLGAAISGTIELLQLFSPTRYTSLFDLATNTAGAALGAWLFARVATRVRDEDAVQSFALELPLMGLVYLLIPLCWLVGLGSEGELRRWLVLPIAAVAGGIIGTVHAAYMTPRRINNRVWLIGVVIGWVLVALVPGTRGDLPLMAAGGTLTLGIALLRSIATGRAVARDGAQRFELPTLRLLLPLFAIYLALSSLWPITEVGADWQWTLALTPPGVELSQPLVYRALEHVAAFTLVGYISAEFYGRDARSFTSSLPRLLAWTASVSFLLQLGRGLHHDMGTSLALFVLTQLAAVYGSWMYVLQRAHVQALVERRALLRQLTLRG
;
A
#
# COMPACT_ATOMS: atom_id res chain seq x y z
N MET A 1 -55.61 -36.74 -7.45
CA MET A 1 -54.53 -36.45 -8.41
C MET A 1 -54.79 -35.10 -9.08
N SER A 2 -54.28 -34.05 -8.44
CA SER A 2 -54.37 -32.65 -8.87
C SER A 2 -53.01 -32.21 -9.44
N GLN A 3 -53.02 -31.14 -10.24
CA GLN A 3 -51.92 -30.69 -11.10
C GLN A 3 -50.62 -30.21 -10.40
N GLU A 4 -50.48 -30.37 -9.09
CA GLU A 4 -49.29 -29.90 -8.36
C GLU A 4 -48.12 -30.90 -8.33
N GLU A 5 -48.35 -32.20 -8.54
CA GLU A 5 -47.26 -33.20 -8.51
C GLU A 5 -46.48 -33.33 -9.82
N ARG A 6 -46.92 -32.68 -10.92
CA ARG A 6 -46.22 -32.72 -12.23
C ARG A 6 -45.23 -31.58 -12.46
N ARG A 7 -45.07 -30.61 -11.54
CA ARG A 7 -44.10 -29.51 -11.68
C ARG A 7 -42.74 -29.73 -11.01
N VAL A 8 -42.56 -30.80 -10.24
CA VAL A 8 -41.28 -31.05 -9.53
C VAL A 8 -40.31 -31.93 -10.32
N VAL A 9 -40.75 -32.60 -11.39
CA VAL A 9 -39.91 -33.57 -12.15
C VAL A 9 -39.30 -33.00 -13.44
N SER A 10 -39.59 -31.76 -13.85
CA SER A 10 -39.05 -31.18 -15.10
C SER A 10 -37.86 -30.22 -14.94
N ARG A 11 -37.24 -30.12 -13.75
CA ARG A 11 -36.00 -29.33 -13.52
C ARG A 11 -34.76 -30.16 -13.19
N VAL A 12 -34.75 -31.44 -13.59
CA VAL A 12 -33.53 -32.28 -13.58
C VAL A 12 -33.19 -32.62 -15.01
N GLY A 13 -32.46 -31.73 -15.67
CA GLY A 13 -31.97 -31.95 -17.02
C GLY A 13 -31.37 -30.68 -17.60
N VAL A 14 -30.15 -30.79 -18.11
CA VAL A 14 -29.40 -29.76 -18.84
C VAL A 14 -28.62 -28.77 -17.97
N LEU A 15 -27.48 -29.22 -17.42
CA LEU A 15 -26.21 -28.48 -17.42
C LEU A 15 -25.05 -29.49 -17.40
N ARG A 16 -24.81 -30.15 -18.54
CA ARG A 16 -23.55 -30.84 -18.85
C ARG A 16 -22.73 -29.89 -19.70
N GLY A 17 -21.60 -29.40 -19.19
CA GLY A 17 -20.70 -28.56 -19.98
C GLY A 17 -19.51 -28.02 -19.19
N GLN A 18 -18.37 -28.71 -19.32
CA GLN A 18 -17.00 -28.20 -19.18
C GLN A 18 -16.52 -27.69 -17.81
N ASN A 19 -16.00 -28.63 -17.00
CA ASN A 19 -14.88 -28.35 -16.10
C ASN A 19 -13.71 -29.27 -16.48
N ARG A 20 -12.81 -28.78 -17.35
CA ARG A 20 -11.49 -29.38 -17.60
C ARG A 20 -10.46 -28.67 -16.71
N TRP A 21 -10.03 -29.31 -15.63
CA TRP A 21 -8.78 -28.99 -14.94
C TRP A 21 -7.87 -30.23 -14.95
N ILE A 22 -6.95 -30.19 -15.92
CA ILE A 22 -5.57 -30.71 -16.01
C ILE A 22 -5.15 -31.75 -14.95
N GLY A 23 -4.77 -32.93 -15.47
CA GLY A 23 -4.25 -34.07 -14.71
C GLY A 23 -2.75 -33.98 -14.36
N LEU A 24 -2.40 -34.73 -13.33
CA LEU A 24 -1.03 -35.08 -12.95
C LEU A 24 -0.88 -36.62 -13.07
N PRO A 25 0.20 -37.14 -13.67
CA PRO A 25 0.38 -38.58 -13.80
C PRO A 25 0.89 -39.18 -12.48
N PHE A 26 0.13 -40.16 -11.97
CA PHE A 26 0.53 -41.04 -10.87
C PHE A 26 1.62 -42.00 -11.36
N HIS A 27 2.88 -41.77 -10.95
CA HIS A 27 3.91 -42.81 -11.06
C HIS A 27 3.95 -43.67 -9.80
N ARG A 28 3.78 -44.96 -10.07
CA ARG A 28 3.82 -46.13 -9.20
C ARG A 28 5.14 -46.22 -8.42
N MET A 29 5.10 -46.22 -7.09
CA MET A 29 6.18 -46.77 -6.27
C MET A 29 5.58 -47.76 -5.25
N LYS A 30 5.87 -49.05 -5.48
CA LYS A 30 5.63 -50.17 -4.56
C LYS A 30 6.74 -50.19 -3.50
N SER A 31 6.39 -50.77 -2.35
CA SER A 31 7.22 -51.16 -1.19
C SER A 31 7.97 -49.98 -0.54
N THR A 32 7.72 -49.63 0.71
CA THR A 32 8.09 -50.47 1.86
C THR A 32 7.45 -49.84 3.10
N ARG A 33 6.41 -50.47 3.67
CA ARG A 33 5.94 -50.14 5.04
C ARG A 33 5.04 -51.25 5.63
N GLU A 34 5.45 -52.50 5.43
CA GLU A 34 5.08 -53.59 6.33
C GLU A 34 6.15 -53.68 7.42
N LYS A 35 5.93 -52.91 8.49
CA LYS A 35 6.46 -53.11 9.86
C LYS A 35 6.16 -51.86 10.66
N LEU A 36 4.88 -51.70 11.01
CA LEU A 36 4.37 -50.89 12.14
C LEU A 36 2.86 -51.13 12.24
N ALA A 37 2.48 -52.40 12.29
CA ALA A 37 1.17 -52.82 12.78
C ALA A 37 1.39 -53.43 14.17
N ARG A 38 1.33 -52.58 15.19
CA ARG A 38 1.02 -52.90 16.60
C ARG A 38 1.18 -51.62 17.43
N VAL A 39 0.20 -50.72 17.34
CA VAL A 39 -0.41 -49.99 18.47
C VAL A 39 -1.74 -49.45 17.92
N ASP A 40 -2.78 -50.28 17.93
CA ASP A 40 -4.16 -49.82 17.83
C ASP A 40 -4.82 -50.01 19.20
N THR A 41 -4.65 -49.01 20.05
CA THR A 41 -5.57 -48.74 21.16
C THR A 41 -5.56 -47.23 21.39
N LEU A 42 -6.49 -46.53 20.73
CA LEU A 42 -7.19 -45.28 21.11
C LEU A 42 -7.58 -44.45 19.85
N PRO A 43 -8.71 -44.76 19.19
CA PRO A 43 -9.12 -44.08 17.95
C PRO A 43 -9.59 -42.62 18.13
N HIS A 44 -9.77 -42.15 19.37
CA HIS A 44 -10.36 -40.84 19.65
C HIS A 44 -9.36 -39.73 20.02
N MET A 45 -8.10 -40.06 20.36
CA MET A 45 -7.13 -39.06 20.84
C MET A 45 -6.17 -38.54 19.76
N SER A 46 -5.88 -39.34 18.72
CA SER A 46 -4.94 -38.97 17.65
C SER A 46 -5.51 -37.92 16.68
N ARG A 47 -6.83 -37.91 16.45
CA ARG A 47 -7.48 -36.93 15.56
C ARG A 47 -7.47 -35.52 16.14
N HIS A 48 -7.72 -35.37 17.44
CA HIS A 48 -7.68 -34.07 18.11
C HIS A 48 -6.28 -33.45 18.14
N LEU A 49 -5.23 -34.25 18.33
CA LEU A 49 -3.85 -33.76 18.28
C LEU A 49 -3.47 -33.32 16.86
N SER A 50 -3.89 -34.05 15.83
CA SER A 50 -3.61 -33.70 14.43
C SER A 50 -4.30 -32.40 13.97
N SER A 51 -5.53 -32.14 14.44
CA SER A 51 -6.31 -30.95 14.09
C SER A 51 -5.82 -29.70 14.81
N GLN A 52 -5.41 -29.82 16.08
CA GLN A 52 -4.80 -28.71 16.80
C GLN A 52 -3.43 -28.33 16.21
N THR A 53 -2.63 -29.32 15.82
CA THR A 53 -1.30 -29.09 15.22
C THR A 53 -1.40 -28.37 13.87
N SER A 54 -2.39 -28.71 13.05
CA SER A 54 -2.62 -28.03 11.77
C SER A 54 -3.13 -26.61 11.96
N ALA A 55 -4.13 -26.38 12.82
CA ALA A 55 -4.64 -25.04 13.13
C ALA A 55 -3.55 -24.09 13.64
N PHE A 56 -2.64 -24.60 14.48
CA PHE A 56 -1.49 -23.85 14.98
C PHE A 56 -0.48 -23.47 13.88
N ARG A 57 -0.22 -24.36 12.91
CA ARG A 57 0.69 -24.07 11.77
C ARG A 57 0.14 -22.95 10.89
N PHE A 58 -1.14 -22.97 10.55
CA PHE A 58 -1.75 -21.92 9.71
C PHE A 58 -1.86 -20.58 10.42
N ARG A 59 -2.08 -20.56 11.74
CA ARG A 59 -2.01 -19.33 12.55
C ARG A 59 -0.60 -18.70 12.42
N ARG A 60 0.45 -19.48 12.66
CA ARG A 60 1.85 -19.02 12.52
C ARG A 60 2.20 -18.56 11.10
N ALA A 61 1.69 -19.22 10.06
CA ALA A 61 1.94 -18.82 8.67
C ALA A 61 1.31 -17.45 8.34
N ALA A 62 0.07 -17.19 8.79
CA ALA A 62 -0.60 -15.90 8.62
C ALA A 62 0.12 -14.78 9.40
N ASP A 63 0.56 -15.06 10.63
CA ASP A 63 1.31 -14.09 11.44
C ASP A 63 2.68 -13.77 10.82
N PHE A 64 3.39 -14.78 10.31
CA PHE A 64 4.69 -14.58 9.66
C PHE A 64 4.58 -13.77 8.36
N THR A 65 3.57 -14.04 7.53
CA THR A 65 3.33 -13.29 6.29
C THR A 65 2.88 -11.85 6.59
N ALA A 66 2.05 -11.62 7.62
CA ALA A 66 1.69 -10.29 8.10
C ALA A 66 2.93 -9.48 8.51
N LEU A 67 3.82 -10.08 9.30
CA LEU A 67 5.05 -9.43 9.76
C LEU A 67 5.98 -9.06 8.61
N ARG A 68 6.11 -9.90 7.58
CA ARG A 68 6.94 -9.61 6.40
C ARG A 68 6.38 -8.45 5.58
N LEU A 69 5.08 -8.48 5.28
CA LEU A 69 4.40 -7.38 4.60
C LEU A 69 4.53 -6.10 5.41
N GLY A 70 4.28 -6.19 6.71
CA GLY A 70 4.36 -5.07 7.63
C GLY A 70 5.73 -4.42 7.68
N ARG A 71 6.80 -5.22 7.79
CA ARG A 71 8.17 -4.72 7.72
C ARG A 71 8.49 -4.03 6.40
N ALA A 72 7.96 -4.53 5.27
CA ALA A 72 8.14 -3.87 3.98
C ALA A 72 7.42 -2.51 3.93
N VAL A 73 6.16 -2.44 4.35
CA VAL A 73 5.42 -1.17 4.37
C VAL A 73 6.03 -0.17 5.37
N LEU A 74 6.38 -0.63 6.58
CA LEU A 74 7.06 0.21 7.58
C LEU A 74 8.43 0.68 7.11
N GLY A 75 9.21 -0.21 6.50
CA GLY A 75 10.50 0.12 5.92
C GLY A 75 10.37 1.17 4.82
N TYR A 76 9.36 1.03 3.95
CA TYR A 76 9.03 2.03 2.94
C TYR A 76 8.64 3.38 3.57
N LEU A 77 7.74 3.39 4.55
CA LEU A 77 7.33 4.63 5.23
C LEU A 77 8.50 5.31 5.94
N ALA A 78 9.31 4.55 6.69
CA ALA A 78 10.49 5.08 7.37
C ALA A 78 11.53 5.61 6.37
N LEU A 79 11.74 4.90 5.26
CA LEU A 79 12.61 5.33 4.18
C LEU A 79 12.10 6.63 3.55
N MET A 80 10.81 6.72 3.22
CA MET A 80 10.21 7.93 2.65
C MET A 80 10.28 9.11 3.62
N ILE A 81 9.99 8.90 4.90
CA ILE A 81 10.13 9.92 5.96
C ILE A 81 11.57 10.43 5.99
N GLY A 82 12.55 9.53 6.14
CA GLY A 82 13.97 9.92 6.20
C GLY A 82 14.45 10.61 4.93
N ILE A 83 14.05 10.12 3.76
CA ILE A 83 14.37 10.74 2.48
C ILE A 83 13.78 12.16 2.38
N ILE A 84 12.52 12.35 2.79
CA ILE A 84 11.85 13.64 2.72
C ILE A 84 12.48 14.66 3.67
N THR A 85 12.83 14.25 4.89
CA THR A 85 13.38 15.13 5.94
C THR A 85 14.87 15.44 5.73
N LEU A 86 15.61 14.53 5.09
CA LEU A 86 17.05 14.70 4.85
C LEU A 86 17.38 15.30 3.47
N ALA A 87 16.42 15.40 2.55
CA ALA A 87 16.62 16.10 1.29
C ALA A 87 17.07 17.57 1.53
N PRO A 88 18.06 18.09 0.78
CA PRO A 88 18.63 17.55 -0.47
C PRO A 88 19.88 16.65 -0.31
N PHE A 89 20.12 16.03 0.85
CA PHE A 89 21.26 15.13 1.11
C PHE A 89 22.64 15.77 0.95
N ARG A 90 22.75 17.06 1.28
CA ARG A 90 24.04 17.77 1.35
C ARG A 90 24.54 17.67 2.79
N PHE A 91 25.59 16.87 3.02
CA PHE A 91 26.17 16.69 4.35
C PHE A 91 27.63 17.15 4.38
N GLN A 92 28.03 17.73 5.50
CA GLN A 92 29.40 18.14 5.80
C GLN A 92 30.02 17.19 6.84
N LEU A 93 31.36 17.11 6.88
CA LEU A 93 32.05 16.27 7.86
C LEU A 93 32.07 16.88 9.27
N THR A 94 31.93 18.20 9.35
CA THR A 94 31.82 18.95 10.60
C THR A 94 30.36 19.32 10.86
N PRO A 95 29.90 19.33 12.12
CA PRO A 95 28.58 19.85 12.45
C PRO A 95 28.40 21.26 11.90
N ALA A 96 27.38 21.46 11.07
CA ALA A 96 27.09 22.74 10.43
C ALA A 96 26.32 23.67 11.37
N HIS A 97 25.39 23.10 12.15
CA HIS A 97 24.53 23.81 13.08
C HIS A 97 24.39 23.05 14.40
N GLY A 98 23.99 23.77 15.45
CA GLY A 98 23.66 23.21 16.76
C GLY A 98 22.18 22.88 16.91
N LEU A 99 21.77 22.64 18.16
CA LEU A 99 20.36 22.51 18.52
C LEU A 99 19.63 23.86 18.31
N THR A 100 18.41 23.81 17.76
CA THR A 100 17.51 24.96 17.67
C THR A 100 16.32 24.80 18.60
N ASP A 101 15.92 25.91 19.22
CA ASP A 101 14.69 26.04 20.00
C ASP A 101 13.58 26.78 19.21
N ILE A 102 13.85 27.12 17.94
CA ILE A 102 12.87 27.78 17.06
C ILE A 102 11.87 26.75 16.58
N TRP A 103 10.59 27.03 16.79
CA TRP A 103 9.50 26.16 16.36
C TRP A 103 8.38 26.99 15.72
N ASN A 104 7.60 26.34 14.86
CA ASN A 104 6.37 26.91 14.32
C ASN A 104 5.25 25.86 14.32
N TRP A 105 4.00 26.32 14.44
CA TRP A 105 2.84 25.43 14.56
C TRP A 105 2.66 24.50 13.35
N THR A 106 2.99 24.97 12.15
CA THR A 106 2.83 24.18 10.92
C THR A 106 3.79 22.99 10.93
N ASP A 107 5.06 23.19 11.26
CA ASP A 107 6.08 22.14 11.30
C ASP A 107 5.76 21.11 12.39
N LEU A 108 5.33 21.56 13.58
CA LEU A 108 4.90 20.66 14.65
C LEU A 108 3.75 19.74 14.20
N VAL A 109 2.73 20.31 13.54
CA VAL A 109 1.58 19.55 13.04
C VAL A 109 2.01 18.59 11.94
N MET A 110 2.84 19.04 11.00
CA MET A 110 3.31 18.19 9.89
C MET A 110 4.15 17.01 10.39
N ASN A 111 5.06 17.24 11.34
CA ASN A 111 5.88 16.22 11.96
C ASN A 111 5.03 15.13 12.64
N VAL A 112 4.00 15.53 13.40
CA VAL A 112 3.02 14.60 13.98
C VAL A 112 2.31 13.80 12.88
N LEU A 113 1.75 14.47 11.88
CA LEU A 113 0.97 13.83 10.81
C LEU A 113 1.81 12.86 9.97
N MET A 114 3.08 13.17 9.73
CA MET A 114 3.98 12.36 8.91
C MET A 114 4.37 11.04 9.61
N PHE A 115 4.40 11.01 10.94
CA PHE A 115 4.69 9.81 11.73
C PHE A 115 3.45 9.01 12.14
N VAL A 116 2.24 9.56 12.05
CA VAL A 116 0.97 8.84 12.31
C VAL A 116 0.84 7.54 11.49
N PRO A 117 1.08 7.52 10.15
CA PRO A 117 1.05 6.30 9.36
C PRO A 117 1.97 5.21 9.87
N PHE A 118 3.18 5.60 10.29
CA PHE A 118 4.18 4.66 10.77
C PHE A 118 3.69 3.94 12.03
N GLY A 119 3.21 4.68 13.03
CA GLY A 119 2.66 4.11 14.26
C GLY A 119 1.40 3.26 14.04
N TYR A 120 0.51 3.73 13.16
CA TYR A 120 -0.71 3.01 12.81
C TYR A 120 -0.41 1.68 12.12
N VAL A 121 0.45 1.69 11.09
CA VAL A 121 0.85 0.49 10.36
C VAL A 121 1.64 -0.46 11.26
N TYR A 122 2.43 0.05 12.21
CA TYR A 122 3.17 -0.82 13.12
C TYR A 122 2.22 -1.71 13.91
N GLN A 123 1.20 -1.13 14.56
CA GLN A 123 0.24 -1.92 15.33
C GLN A 123 -0.61 -2.83 14.44
N LEU A 124 -0.93 -2.37 13.24
CA LEU A 124 -1.66 -3.15 12.26
C LEU A 124 -0.94 -4.45 11.87
N THR A 125 0.39 -4.46 11.90
CA THR A 125 1.22 -5.60 11.45
C THR A 125 1.57 -6.58 12.57
N ARG A 126 1.11 -6.30 13.78
CA ARG A 126 1.28 -7.18 14.94
C ARG A 126 0.42 -8.45 14.82
N PRO A 127 0.84 -9.56 15.43
CA PRO A 127 0.02 -10.77 15.51
C PRO A 127 -1.37 -10.48 16.06
N ARG A 128 -2.36 -11.23 15.57
CA ARG A 128 -3.76 -11.10 16.00
C ARG A 128 -3.91 -11.34 17.50
N GLY A 129 -4.68 -10.47 18.15
CA GLY A 129 -4.95 -10.53 19.58
C GLY A 129 -3.76 -10.12 20.46
N ALA A 130 -2.64 -9.70 19.88
CA ALA A 130 -1.56 -9.10 20.67
C ALA A 130 -2.02 -7.72 21.19
N PRO A 131 -1.79 -7.41 22.48
CA PRO A 131 -2.09 -6.08 22.99
C PRO A 131 -1.27 -5.01 22.26
N PRO A 132 -1.78 -3.78 22.14
CA PRO A 132 -1.04 -2.67 21.56
C PRO A 132 0.30 -2.46 22.28
N ASP A 133 1.40 -2.48 21.53
CA ASP A 133 2.76 -2.34 22.06
C ASP A 133 3.25 -0.89 21.99
N TRP A 134 2.67 -0.06 22.84
CA TRP A 134 2.94 1.37 22.90
C TRP A 134 4.40 1.74 23.14
N PRO A 135 5.10 1.13 24.12
CA PRO A 135 6.49 1.50 24.39
C PRO A 135 7.38 1.27 23.17
N ARG A 136 7.16 0.17 22.45
CA ARG A 136 7.97 -0.14 21.27
C ARG A 136 7.72 0.81 20.12
N VAL A 137 6.48 1.28 19.91
CA VAL A 137 6.19 2.30 18.90
C VAL A 137 6.89 3.62 19.24
N VAL A 138 6.83 4.04 20.51
CA VAL A 138 7.49 5.26 20.99
C VAL A 138 9.01 5.15 20.79
N VAL A 139 9.63 4.04 21.20
CA VAL A 139 11.07 3.82 21.03
C VAL A 139 11.47 3.82 19.56
N LEU A 140 10.70 3.14 18.69
CA LEU A 140 11.01 3.12 17.25
C LEU A 140 10.82 4.49 16.60
N GLY A 141 9.75 5.21 16.95
CA GLY A 141 9.52 6.58 16.46
C GLY A 141 10.62 7.54 16.90
N ALA A 142 11.00 7.50 18.18
CA ALA A 142 12.09 8.28 18.73
C ALA A 142 13.45 7.91 18.13
N ALA A 143 13.71 6.63 17.87
CA ALA A 143 14.96 6.18 17.24
C ALA A 143 15.07 6.66 15.79
N ILE A 144 13.99 6.55 15.00
CA ILE A 144 13.96 7.05 13.62
C ILE A 144 14.13 8.58 13.61
N SER A 145 13.34 9.28 14.41
CA SER A 145 13.42 10.75 14.50
C SER A 145 14.78 11.20 14.99
N GLY A 146 15.30 10.61 16.08
CA GLY A 146 16.63 10.92 16.61
C GLY A 146 17.76 10.64 15.62
N THR A 147 17.63 9.62 14.77
CA THR A 147 18.60 9.37 13.68
C THR A 147 18.53 10.49 12.63
N ILE A 148 17.34 10.96 12.27
CA ILE A 148 17.15 12.08 11.34
C ILE A 148 17.75 13.35 11.92
N GLU A 149 17.39 13.69 13.16
CA GLU A 149 17.89 14.84 13.91
C GLU A 149 19.42 14.84 14.03
N LEU A 150 20.01 13.68 14.33
CA LEU A 150 21.45 13.50 14.42
C LEU A 150 22.14 13.73 13.06
N LEU A 151 21.56 13.23 11.98
CA LEU A 151 22.09 13.44 10.62
C LEU A 151 21.96 14.91 10.19
N GLN A 152 20.93 15.61 10.65
CA GLN A 152 20.73 17.03 10.36
C GLN A 152 21.78 17.94 11.00
N LEU A 153 22.49 17.52 12.07
CA LEU A 153 23.64 18.26 12.59
C LEU A 153 24.71 18.49 11.52
N PHE A 154 24.82 17.56 10.57
CA PHE A 154 25.78 17.61 9.47
C PHE A 154 25.20 18.26 8.21
N SER A 155 23.96 18.73 8.23
CA SER A 155 23.30 19.34 7.07
C SER A 155 23.38 20.87 7.14
N PRO A 156 23.95 21.56 6.13
CA PRO A 156 24.10 23.01 6.15
C PRO A 156 22.78 23.76 5.98
N THR A 157 21.71 23.10 5.53
CA THR A 157 20.40 23.71 5.27
C THR A 157 19.33 23.29 6.26
N ARG A 158 19.67 22.53 7.31
CA ARG A 158 18.71 22.00 8.30
C ARG A 158 19.25 22.23 9.70
N TYR A 159 18.33 22.36 10.66
CA TYR A 159 18.65 22.50 12.07
C TYR A 159 18.11 21.31 12.83
N THR A 160 18.86 20.85 13.82
CA THR A 160 18.43 19.78 14.73
C THR A 160 17.50 20.36 15.80
N SER A 161 16.33 19.77 15.99
CA SER A 161 15.26 20.27 16.84
C SER A 161 14.75 19.18 17.79
N LEU A 162 14.80 19.46 19.11
CA LEU A 162 14.17 18.59 20.10
C LEU A 162 12.63 18.58 19.98
N PHE A 163 12.06 19.67 19.44
CA PHE A 163 10.63 19.72 19.14
C PHE A 163 10.26 18.75 18.01
N ASP A 164 11.12 18.58 17.01
CA ASP A 164 10.91 17.64 15.89
C ASP A 164 11.04 16.20 16.39
N LEU A 165 12.03 15.93 17.24
CA LEU A 165 12.14 14.66 17.96
C LEU A 165 10.85 14.32 18.72
N ALA A 166 10.35 15.26 19.52
CA ALA A 166 9.15 15.08 20.34
C ALA A 166 7.89 14.90 19.49
N THR A 167 7.68 15.74 18.47
CA THR A 167 6.49 15.71 17.62
C THR A 167 6.42 14.48 16.72
N ASN A 168 7.53 14.07 16.12
CA ASN A 168 7.60 12.82 15.35
C ASN A 168 7.30 11.60 16.24
N THR A 169 7.86 11.58 17.46
CA THR A 169 7.60 10.52 18.44
C THR A 169 6.13 10.50 18.87
N ALA A 170 5.55 11.69 19.12
CA ALA A 170 4.13 11.84 19.45
C ALA A 170 3.22 11.40 18.29
N GLY A 171 3.61 11.69 17.03
CA GLY A 171 2.92 11.22 15.83
C GLY A 171 2.87 9.69 15.75
N ALA A 172 4.00 9.02 16.00
CA ALA A 172 4.04 7.56 16.05
C ALA A 172 3.13 7.00 17.15
N ALA A 173 3.16 7.59 18.35
CA ALA A 173 2.27 7.21 19.44
C ALA A 173 0.79 7.43 19.08
N LEU A 174 0.45 8.57 18.49
CA LEU A 174 -0.91 8.90 18.04
C LEU A 174 -1.40 7.90 16.98
N GLY A 175 -0.55 7.52 16.04
CA GLY A 175 -0.87 6.47 15.06
C GLY A 175 -1.24 5.14 15.70
N ALA A 176 -0.45 4.70 16.68
CA ALA A 176 -0.73 3.48 17.44
C ALA A 176 -2.03 3.59 18.26
N TRP A 177 -2.30 4.75 18.84
CA TRP A 177 -3.55 5.05 19.54
C TRP A 177 -4.77 4.93 18.63
N LEU A 178 -4.70 5.58 17.46
CA LEU A 178 -5.78 5.58 16.47
C LEU A 178 -6.11 4.15 16.05
N PHE A 179 -5.09 3.33 15.80
CA PHE A 179 -5.30 1.91 15.51
C PHE A 179 -6.07 1.21 16.65
N ALA A 180 -5.65 1.36 17.90
CA ALA A 180 -6.33 0.74 19.04
C ALA A 180 -7.79 1.21 19.20
N ARG A 181 -8.07 2.48 18.91
CA ARG A 181 -9.44 3.04 18.95
C ARG A 181 -10.31 2.57 17.80
N VAL A 182 -9.74 2.35 16.62
CA VAL A 182 -10.47 1.80 15.48
C VAL A 182 -10.71 0.31 15.69
N ALA A 183 -9.71 -0.43 16.17
CA ALA A 183 -9.80 -1.86 16.46
C ALA A 183 -10.85 -2.19 17.53
N THR A 184 -10.99 -1.37 18.58
CA THR A 184 -12.00 -1.60 19.64
C THR A 184 -13.43 -1.27 19.23
N ARG A 185 -13.64 -0.30 18.33
CA ARG A 185 -14.99 0.10 17.85
C ARG A 185 -15.57 -0.85 16.83
N VAL A 186 -14.71 -1.49 16.05
CA VAL A 186 -15.12 -2.51 15.09
C VAL A 186 -15.10 -3.85 15.84
N ARG A 187 -16.22 -4.18 16.50
CA ARG A 187 -16.39 -5.38 17.35
C ARG A 187 -16.11 -6.73 16.67
N ASP A 188 -15.94 -6.75 15.34
CA ASP A 188 -15.28 -7.83 14.64
C ASP A 188 -13.76 -7.59 14.70
N GLU A 189 -13.05 -8.22 15.63
CA GLU A 189 -11.58 -8.16 15.71
C GLU A 189 -10.90 -8.46 14.36
N ASP A 190 -11.57 -9.23 13.50
CA ASP A 190 -11.14 -9.54 12.15
C ASP A 190 -11.27 -8.37 11.16
N ALA A 191 -12.20 -7.43 11.33
CA ALA A 191 -12.60 -6.52 10.27
C ALA A 191 -11.56 -5.42 9.96
N VAL A 192 -11.02 -4.73 10.98
CA VAL A 192 -10.04 -3.64 10.74
C VAL A 192 -8.75 -4.16 10.13
N GLN A 193 -8.21 -5.25 10.68
CA GLN A 193 -7.05 -5.91 10.10
C GLN A 193 -7.37 -6.50 8.73
N SER A 194 -8.61 -6.98 8.52
CA SER A 194 -9.02 -7.49 7.21
C SER A 194 -8.97 -6.45 6.11
N PHE A 195 -9.33 -5.20 6.40
CA PHE A 195 -9.31 -4.16 5.37
C PHE A 195 -7.92 -3.64 5.10
N ALA A 196 -7.15 -3.45 6.15
CA ALA A 196 -5.93 -2.65 6.09
C ALA A 196 -4.74 -3.42 5.47
N LEU A 197 -4.50 -4.69 5.82
CA LEU A 197 -3.40 -5.48 5.23
C LEU A 197 -3.85 -6.53 4.21
N GLU A 198 -5.07 -7.05 4.32
CA GLU A 198 -5.50 -8.18 3.45
C GLU A 198 -5.94 -7.73 2.06
N LEU A 199 -6.12 -6.43 1.80
CA LEU A 199 -6.68 -5.97 0.51
C LEU A 199 -5.60 -5.38 -0.37
N PRO A 200 -5.27 -6.01 -1.53
CA PRO A 200 -4.26 -5.47 -2.45
C PRO A 200 -4.45 -3.99 -2.75
N LEU A 201 -5.72 -3.59 -2.91
CA LEU A 201 -6.11 -2.21 -3.10
C LEU A 201 -5.70 -1.26 -1.94
N MET A 202 -5.82 -1.67 -0.68
CA MET A 202 -5.41 -0.82 0.45
C MET A 202 -3.89 -0.67 0.55
N GLY A 203 -3.13 -1.64 0.05
CA GLY A 203 -1.67 -1.50 -0.10
C GLY A 203 -1.31 -0.27 -0.93
N LEU A 204 -2.04 -0.03 -2.02
CA LEU A 204 -1.86 1.17 -2.86
C LEU A 204 -2.17 2.46 -2.10
N VAL A 205 -3.19 2.49 -1.25
CA VAL A 205 -3.51 3.68 -0.44
C VAL A 205 -2.32 4.09 0.43
N TYR A 206 -1.62 3.13 1.06
CA TYR A 206 -0.42 3.45 1.83
C TYR A 206 0.72 4.01 0.98
N LEU A 207 0.87 3.55 -0.26
CA LEU A 207 1.88 4.06 -1.17
C LEU A 207 1.53 5.46 -1.72
N LEU A 208 0.24 5.76 -1.89
CA LEU A 208 -0.24 7.07 -2.31
C LEU A 208 0.02 8.16 -1.23
N ILE A 209 0.16 7.80 0.06
CA ILE A 209 0.41 8.77 1.15
C ILE A 209 1.74 9.53 0.91
N PRO A 210 2.92 8.88 0.87
CA PRO A 210 4.16 9.62 0.57
C PRO A 210 4.18 10.25 -0.81
N LEU A 211 3.48 9.68 -1.78
CA LEU A 211 3.37 10.28 -3.11
C LEU A 211 2.66 11.65 -3.06
N CYS A 212 1.56 11.77 -2.31
CA CYS A 212 0.91 13.06 -2.06
C CYS A 212 1.87 14.07 -1.44
N TRP A 213 2.66 13.64 -0.45
CA TRP A 213 3.62 14.52 0.21
C TRP A 213 4.68 15.04 -0.78
N LEU A 214 5.23 14.15 -1.60
CA LEU A 214 6.24 14.50 -2.61
C LEU A 214 5.69 15.45 -3.69
N VAL A 215 4.43 15.29 -4.10
CA VAL A 215 3.76 16.25 -4.99
C VAL A 215 3.72 17.64 -4.37
N GLY A 216 3.29 17.74 -3.12
CA GLY A 216 3.22 19.01 -2.40
C GLY A 216 4.58 19.67 -2.22
N LEU A 217 5.55 18.90 -1.73
CA LEU A 217 6.89 19.36 -1.42
C LEU A 217 7.71 19.71 -2.67
N GLY A 218 7.54 18.97 -3.77
CA GLY A 218 8.21 19.21 -5.05
C GLY A 218 7.59 20.31 -5.92
N SER A 219 6.48 20.92 -5.47
CA SER A 219 5.77 21.97 -6.20
C SER A 219 6.19 23.37 -5.74
N GLU A 220 7.01 24.04 -6.55
CA GLU A 220 7.42 25.43 -6.32
C GLU A 220 6.29 26.42 -6.66
N GLY A 221 5.52 26.17 -7.72
CA GLY A 221 4.37 26.99 -8.14
C GLY A 221 3.01 26.49 -7.65
N GLU A 222 2.02 27.40 -7.62
CA GLU A 222 0.63 27.08 -7.22
C GLU A 222 -0.02 26.05 -8.14
N LEU A 223 0.23 26.13 -9.45
CA LEU A 223 -0.46 25.29 -10.45
C LEU A 223 -0.07 23.80 -10.36
N ARG A 224 1.20 23.48 -10.07
CA ARG A 224 1.67 22.08 -10.01
C ARG A 224 1.06 21.32 -8.83
N ARG A 225 0.76 22.00 -7.72
CA ARG A 225 0.18 21.38 -6.51
C ARG A 225 -1.18 20.73 -6.80
N TRP A 226 -1.89 21.20 -7.81
CA TRP A 226 -3.16 20.61 -8.27
C TRP A 226 -3.03 19.16 -8.77
N LEU A 227 -1.81 18.68 -9.06
CA LEU A 227 -1.55 17.27 -9.36
C LEU A 227 -1.87 16.32 -8.19
N VAL A 228 -2.10 16.84 -6.98
CA VAL A 228 -2.62 16.06 -5.86
C VAL A 228 -4.06 15.58 -6.10
N LEU A 229 -4.85 16.27 -6.93
CA LEU A 229 -6.26 15.95 -7.16
C LEU A 229 -6.47 14.59 -7.87
N PRO A 230 -5.76 14.26 -8.97
CA PRO A 230 -5.79 12.91 -9.54
C PRO A 230 -5.46 11.82 -8.50
N ILE A 231 -4.48 12.05 -7.63
CA ILE A 231 -4.11 11.10 -6.58
C ILE A 231 -5.25 10.95 -5.56
N ALA A 232 -5.84 12.06 -5.12
CA ALA A 232 -6.98 12.10 -4.22
C ALA A 232 -8.18 11.32 -4.80
N ALA A 233 -8.44 11.48 -6.09
CA ALA A 233 -9.47 10.74 -6.82
C ALA A 233 -9.18 9.23 -6.91
N VAL A 234 -7.93 8.82 -7.18
CA VAL A 234 -7.52 7.41 -7.14
C VAL A 234 -7.73 6.83 -5.74
N ALA A 235 -7.29 7.52 -4.69
CA ALA A 235 -7.48 7.10 -3.30
C ALA A 235 -8.96 6.95 -2.95
N GLY A 236 -9.79 7.94 -3.29
CA GLY A 236 -11.24 7.88 -3.10
C GLY A 236 -11.87 6.68 -3.81
N GLY A 237 -11.45 6.41 -5.05
CA GLY A 237 -11.98 5.29 -5.81
C GLY A 237 -11.64 3.92 -5.21
N ILE A 238 -10.42 3.79 -4.68
CA ILE A 238 -9.99 2.60 -3.95
C ILE A 238 -10.78 2.43 -2.65
N ILE A 239 -10.81 3.47 -1.79
CA ILE A 239 -11.48 3.45 -0.49
C ILE A 239 -12.97 3.10 -0.66
N GLY A 240 -13.65 3.72 -1.64
CA GLY A 240 -15.05 3.47 -1.94
C GLY A 240 -15.33 2.03 -2.37
N THR A 241 -14.48 1.47 -3.25
CA THR A 241 -14.60 0.06 -3.66
C THR A 241 -14.37 -0.88 -2.47
N VAL A 242 -13.35 -0.63 -1.65
CA VAL A 242 -13.05 -1.45 -0.46
C VAL A 242 -14.22 -1.43 0.54
N HIS A 243 -14.78 -0.25 0.80
CA HIS A 243 -15.96 -0.09 1.66
C HIS A 243 -17.12 -0.96 1.17
N ALA A 244 -17.47 -0.87 -0.12
CA ALA A 244 -18.59 -1.61 -0.67
C ALA A 244 -18.38 -3.11 -0.77
N ALA A 245 -17.18 -3.53 -1.16
CA ALA A 245 -16.86 -4.95 -1.34
C ALA A 245 -16.96 -5.74 -0.02
N TYR A 246 -16.72 -5.09 1.12
CA TYR A 246 -16.61 -5.81 2.39
C TYR A 246 -17.56 -5.36 3.50
N MET A 247 -17.95 -4.08 3.57
CA MET A 247 -18.84 -3.61 4.64
C MET A 247 -20.32 -3.77 4.26
N THR A 248 -20.68 -3.55 2.99
CA THR A 248 -22.06 -3.67 2.53
C THR A 248 -22.64 -5.09 2.69
N PRO A 249 -21.90 -6.18 2.37
CA PRO A 249 -22.42 -7.54 2.56
C PRO A 249 -22.66 -7.93 4.02
N ARG A 250 -21.99 -7.28 4.99
CA ARG A 250 -22.18 -7.53 6.43
C ARG A 250 -23.37 -6.77 7.04
N ARG A 251 -24.21 -6.12 6.23
CA ARG A 251 -25.31 -5.23 6.66
C ARG A 251 -24.87 -4.06 7.56
N ILE A 252 -23.57 -3.75 7.58
CA ILE A 252 -23.03 -2.55 8.25
C ILE A 252 -22.97 -1.46 7.18
N ASN A 253 -24.10 -0.83 6.86
CA ASN A 253 -24.14 0.33 5.94
C ASN A 253 -23.70 1.61 6.67
N ASN A 254 -22.49 1.59 7.23
CA ASN A 254 -22.02 2.67 8.06
C ASN A 254 -21.25 3.69 7.23
N ARG A 255 -21.98 4.60 6.56
CA ARG A 255 -21.38 5.76 5.87
C ARG A 255 -20.44 6.56 6.77
N VAL A 256 -20.62 6.52 8.09
CA VAL A 256 -19.72 7.15 9.07
C VAL A 256 -18.31 6.56 9.00
N TRP A 257 -18.16 5.26 8.76
CA TRP A 257 -16.84 4.65 8.60
C TRP A 257 -16.16 5.15 7.34
N LEU A 258 -16.89 5.18 6.21
CA LEU A 258 -16.34 5.70 4.95
C LEU A 258 -15.88 7.15 5.11
N ILE A 259 -16.71 7.98 5.72
CA ILE A 259 -16.38 9.37 6.05
C ILE A 259 -15.15 9.44 6.96
N GLY A 260 -15.10 8.60 8.01
CA GLY A 260 -13.96 8.55 8.93
C GLY A 260 -12.64 8.17 8.26
N VAL A 261 -12.65 7.20 7.34
CA VAL A 261 -11.45 6.82 6.56
C VAL A 261 -11.03 7.93 5.61
N VAL A 262 -11.99 8.59 4.95
CA VAL A 262 -11.69 9.74 4.08
C VAL A 262 -11.13 10.92 4.90
N ILE A 263 -11.66 11.20 6.10
CA ILE A 263 -11.09 12.20 7.00
C ILE A 263 -9.66 11.83 7.39
N GLY A 264 -9.42 10.57 7.77
CA GLY A 264 -8.07 10.08 8.06
C GLY A 264 -7.11 10.25 6.88
N TRP A 265 -7.58 9.94 5.66
CA TRP A 265 -6.84 10.17 4.42
C TRP A 265 -6.52 11.65 4.19
N VAL A 266 -7.49 12.55 4.37
CA VAL A 266 -7.29 14.00 4.23
C VAL A 266 -6.23 14.48 5.21
N LEU A 267 -6.35 14.12 6.49
CA LEU A 267 -5.43 14.55 7.54
C LEU A 267 -4.00 14.06 7.28
N VAL A 268 -3.84 12.81 6.86
CA VAL A 268 -2.53 12.18 6.75
C VAL A 268 -1.86 12.44 5.40
N ALA A 269 -2.62 12.41 4.30
CA ALA A 269 -2.07 12.50 2.95
C ALA A 269 -2.21 13.91 2.37
N LEU A 270 -3.40 14.52 2.47
CA LEU A 270 -3.67 15.80 1.82
C LEU A 270 -3.15 16.99 2.61
N VAL A 271 -3.25 17.03 3.94
CA VAL A 271 -2.72 18.17 4.72
C VAL A 271 -1.23 18.40 4.44
N PRO A 272 -0.34 17.39 4.50
CA PRO A 272 1.05 17.59 4.12
C PRO A 272 1.23 17.75 2.61
N GLY A 273 0.43 17.05 1.79
CA GLY A 273 0.50 17.10 0.33
C GLY A 273 0.03 18.43 -0.29
N THR A 274 -0.80 19.22 0.39
CA THR A 274 -1.20 20.56 -0.04
C THR A 274 -0.42 21.65 0.70
N ARG A 275 0.48 21.28 1.61
CA ARG A 275 1.23 22.20 2.49
C ARG A 275 0.30 23.16 3.26
N GLY A 276 -0.88 22.67 3.64
CA GLY A 276 -1.88 23.46 4.37
C GLY A 276 -2.72 24.43 3.51
N ASP A 277 -2.59 24.40 2.18
CA ASP A 277 -3.47 25.17 1.28
C ASP A 277 -4.93 24.71 1.45
N LEU A 278 -5.75 25.59 2.03
CA LEU A 278 -7.11 25.29 2.46
C LEU A 278 -8.08 25.06 1.30
N PRO A 279 -8.14 25.92 0.25
CA PRO A 279 -8.89 25.63 -0.97
C PRO A 279 -8.54 24.29 -1.62
N LEU A 280 -7.23 24.01 -1.78
CA LEU A 280 -6.80 22.78 -2.43
C LEU A 280 -7.10 21.55 -1.57
N MET A 281 -6.95 21.66 -0.25
CA MET A 281 -7.31 20.60 0.69
C MET A 281 -8.82 20.33 0.68
N ALA A 282 -9.65 21.37 0.65
CA ALA A 282 -11.10 21.26 0.57
C ALA A 282 -11.53 20.61 -0.75
N ALA A 283 -10.92 21.01 -1.87
CA ALA A 283 -11.17 20.41 -3.18
C ALA A 283 -10.76 18.92 -3.20
N GLY A 284 -9.56 18.58 -2.74
CA GLY A 284 -9.06 17.21 -2.68
C GLY A 284 -9.89 16.32 -1.75
N GLY A 285 -10.28 16.82 -0.58
CA GLY A 285 -11.13 16.10 0.38
C GLY A 285 -12.53 15.85 -0.17
N THR A 286 -13.16 16.87 -0.76
CA THR A 286 -14.48 16.76 -1.40
C THR A 286 -14.45 15.78 -2.57
N LEU A 287 -13.41 15.85 -3.42
CA LEU A 287 -13.20 14.94 -4.54
C LEU A 287 -13.03 13.48 -4.06
N THR A 288 -12.20 13.26 -3.04
CA THR A 288 -11.99 11.95 -2.43
C THR A 288 -13.30 11.38 -1.92
N LEU A 289 -14.06 12.15 -1.14
CA LEU A 289 -15.33 11.72 -0.55
C LEU A 289 -16.38 11.44 -1.63
N GLY A 290 -16.55 12.35 -2.60
CA GLY A 290 -17.50 12.21 -3.68
C GLY A 290 -17.24 10.95 -4.52
N ILE A 291 -16.00 10.74 -4.93
CA ILE A 291 -15.62 9.53 -5.69
C ILE A 291 -15.77 8.28 -4.82
N ALA A 292 -15.39 8.32 -3.55
CA ALA A 292 -15.53 7.18 -2.65
C ALA A 292 -17.01 6.78 -2.46
N LEU A 293 -17.91 7.74 -2.32
CA LEU A 293 -19.36 7.49 -2.25
C LEU A 293 -19.89 6.90 -3.56
N LEU A 294 -19.57 7.51 -4.70
CA LEU A 294 -19.99 7.02 -6.01
C LEU A 294 -19.48 5.60 -6.28
N ARG A 295 -18.21 5.33 -5.98
CA ARG A 295 -17.58 4.01 -6.14
C ARG A 295 -18.15 3.00 -5.16
N SER A 296 -18.46 3.41 -3.93
CA SER A 296 -19.14 2.53 -2.98
C SER A 296 -20.52 2.11 -3.49
N ILE A 297 -21.30 3.03 -4.05
CA ILE A 297 -22.63 2.71 -4.59
C ILE A 297 -22.51 1.80 -5.82
N ALA A 298 -21.63 2.15 -6.77
CA ALA A 298 -21.43 1.39 -8.00
C ALA A 298 -20.93 -0.03 -7.73
N THR A 299 -19.93 -0.17 -6.87
CA THR A 299 -19.37 -1.47 -6.48
C THR A 299 -20.39 -2.30 -5.71
N GLY A 300 -21.14 -1.70 -4.78
CA GLY A 300 -22.19 -2.40 -4.03
C GLY A 300 -23.28 -2.96 -4.92
N ARG A 301 -23.70 -2.21 -5.96
CA ARG A 301 -24.64 -2.70 -6.97
C ARG A 301 -24.09 -3.87 -7.78
N ALA A 302 -22.82 -3.80 -8.18
CA ALA A 302 -22.17 -4.89 -8.92
C ALA A 302 -22.06 -6.16 -8.05
N VAL A 303 -21.63 -6.03 -6.80
CA VAL A 303 -21.54 -7.16 -5.85
C VAL A 303 -22.91 -7.80 -5.58
N ALA A 304 -23.98 -6.99 -5.50
CA ALA A 304 -25.33 -7.50 -5.32
C ALA A 304 -25.87 -8.26 -6.55
N ARG A 305 -25.45 -7.87 -7.77
CA ARG A 305 -25.86 -8.50 -9.03
C ARG A 305 -25.06 -9.76 -9.34
N ASP A 306 -23.74 -9.67 -9.26
CA ASP A 306 -22.81 -10.67 -9.80
C ASP A 306 -22.18 -11.53 -8.70
N GLY A 307 -22.48 -11.24 -7.43
CA GLY A 307 -21.89 -11.86 -6.25
C GLY A 307 -20.57 -11.21 -5.81
N ALA A 308 -19.96 -11.76 -4.75
CA ALA A 308 -18.65 -11.32 -4.26
C ALA A 308 -17.51 -11.77 -5.20
N GLN A 309 -17.46 -11.18 -6.39
CA GLN A 309 -16.39 -11.38 -7.37
C GLN A 309 -15.24 -10.40 -7.14
N ARG A 310 -14.10 -10.68 -7.77
CA ARG A 310 -12.86 -9.89 -7.70
C ARG A 310 -13.08 -8.45 -8.22
N PHE A 311 -13.18 -7.50 -7.30
CA PHE A 311 -13.40 -6.08 -7.58
C PHE A 311 -12.09 -5.28 -7.76
N GLU A 312 -10.93 -5.88 -7.49
CA GLU A 312 -9.62 -5.20 -7.55
C GLU A 312 -9.28 -4.81 -8.98
N LEU A 313 -9.33 -5.79 -9.91
CA LEU A 313 -8.95 -5.58 -11.30
C LEU A 313 -9.88 -4.62 -12.05
N PRO A 314 -11.23 -4.72 -11.92
CA PRO A 314 -12.12 -3.70 -12.49
C PRO A 314 -11.86 -2.29 -11.93
N THR A 315 -11.52 -2.19 -10.65
CA THR A 315 -11.23 -0.91 -10.00
C THR A 315 -9.92 -0.34 -10.52
N LEU A 316 -8.86 -1.15 -10.64
CA LEU A 316 -7.61 -0.71 -11.23
C LEU A 316 -7.75 -0.28 -12.69
N ARG A 317 -8.50 -1.03 -13.51
CA ARG A 317 -8.75 -0.64 -14.91
C ARG A 317 -9.42 0.72 -15.04
N LEU A 318 -10.30 1.06 -14.10
CA LEU A 318 -10.97 2.36 -14.08
C LEU A 318 -10.04 3.49 -13.62
N LEU A 319 -9.19 3.23 -12.62
CA LEU A 319 -8.34 4.25 -12.00
C LEU A 319 -6.98 4.43 -12.72
N LEU A 320 -6.53 3.42 -13.46
CA LEU A 320 -5.24 3.43 -14.15
C LEU A 320 -5.09 4.58 -15.16
N PRO A 321 -6.08 4.90 -16.02
CA PRO A 321 -5.95 6.05 -16.92
C PRO A 321 -5.71 7.37 -16.18
N LEU A 322 -6.41 7.57 -15.05
CA LEU A 322 -6.24 8.77 -14.23
C LEU A 322 -4.83 8.82 -13.61
N PHE A 323 -4.34 7.70 -13.10
CA PHE A 323 -2.97 7.61 -12.57
C PHE A 323 -1.91 7.79 -13.67
N ALA A 324 -2.14 7.28 -14.87
CA ALA A 324 -1.25 7.45 -16.02
C ALA A 324 -1.19 8.91 -16.49
N ILE A 325 -2.33 9.60 -16.52
CA ILE A 325 -2.40 11.04 -16.79
C ILE A 325 -1.60 11.82 -15.74
N TYR A 326 -1.81 11.52 -14.46
CA TYR A 326 -1.01 12.11 -13.38
C TYR A 326 0.48 11.87 -13.58
N LEU A 327 0.89 10.63 -13.85
CA LEU A 327 2.30 10.28 -14.03
C LEU A 327 2.91 11.04 -15.20
N ALA A 328 2.22 11.12 -16.34
CA ALA A 328 2.68 11.86 -17.50
C ALA A 328 2.79 13.37 -17.22
N LEU A 329 1.74 13.98 -16.64
CA LEU A 329 1.73 15.40 -16.30
C LEU A 329 2.81 15.76 -15.28
N SER A 330 3.00 14.92 -14.25
CA SER A 330 4.05 15.13 -13.25
C SER A 330 5.45 14.99 -13.85
N SER A 331 5.63 14.04 -14.76
CA SER A 331 6.93 13.77 -15.38
C SER A 331 7.37 14.81 -16.39
N LEU A 332 6.42 15.40 -17.09
CA LEU A 332 6.67 16.38 -18.15
C LEU A 332 6.43 17.83 -17.67
N TRP A 333 6.41 18.04 -16.35
CA TRP A 333 6.20 19.37 -15.77
C TRP A 333 7.53 20.15 -15.65
N PRO A 334 7.60 21.43 -16.07
CA PRO A 334 6.52 22.27 -16.60
C PRO A 334 6.27 22.08 -18.10
N ILE A 335 5.01 21.92 -18.51
CA ILE A 335 4.63 21.57 -19.89
C ILE A 335 5.01 22.67 -20.91
N THR A 336 5.18 23.91 -20.44
CA THR A 336 5.46 25.09 -21.28
C THR A 336 6.94 25.33 -21.52
N GLU A 337 7.83 24.72 -20.74
CA GLU A 337 9.28 24.97 -20.77
C GLU A 337 10.00 23.84 -21.50
N VAL A 338 9.76 23.77 -22.81
CA VAL A 338 10.39 22.81 -23.71
C VAL A 338 11.56 23.48 -24.42
N GLY A 339 12.76 22.96 -24.22
CA GLY A 339 13.98 23.40 -24.88
C GLY A 339 14.07 22.89 -26.31
N ALA A 340 14.86 23.59 -27.14
CA ALA A 340 15.12 23.21 -28.53
C ALA A 340 16.06 22.01 -28.64
N ASP A 341 16.97 21.85 -27.68
CA ASP A 341 17.99 20.79 -27.68
C ASP A 341 17.62 19.66 -26.72
N TRP A 342 17.74 18.42 -27.21
CA TRP A 342 17.56 17.24 -26.38
C TRP A 342 18.84 16.92 -25.60
N GLN A 343 18.71 16.74 -24.29
CA GLN A 343 19.84 16.50 -23.40
C GLN A 343 19.66 15.26 -22.52
N TRP A 344 20.79 14.63 -22.20
CA TRP A 344 20.86 13.46 -21.33
C TRP A 344 22.02 13.56 -20.35
N THR A 345 21.89 12.84 -19.23
CA THR A 345 22.87 12.83 -18.14
C THR A 345 22.89 11.46 -17.47
N LEU A 346 24.06 11.08 -16.93
CA LEU A 346 24.18 9.92 -16.06
C LEU A 346 23.63 10.21 -14.66
N ALA A 347 23.67 11.47 -14.22
CA ALA A 347 23.26 11.91 -12.89
C ALA A 347 21.74 12.19 -12.79
N LEU A 348 21.26 12.64 -11.63
CA LEU A 348 19.85 13.02 -11.44
C LEU A 348 19.47 14.31 -12.20
N THR A 349 20.40 15.24 -12.32
CA THR A 349 20.25 16.52 -13.04
C THR A 349 21.35 16.69 -14.10
N PRO A 350 21.13 17.53 -15.13
CA PRO A 350 22.15 17.86 -16.11
C PRO A 350 23.35 18.61 -15.49
N PRO A 351 24.54 18.59 -16.14
CA PRO A 351 25.68 19.38 -15.71
C PRO A 351 25.34 20.87 -15.59
N GLY A 352 25.76 21.52 -14.50
CA GLY A 352 25.49 22.94 -14.24
C GLY A 352 24.15 23.21 -13.54
N VAL A 353 23.26 22.23 -13.42
CA VAL A 353 22.02 22.35 -12.63
C VAL A 353 22.26 21.86 -11.21
N GLU A 354 22.20 22.78 -10.25
CA GLU A 354 22.30 22.45 -8.84
C GLU A 354 21.15 21.54 -8.38
N LEU A 355 21.48 20.52 -7.58
CA LEU A 355 20.49 19.62 -6.98
C LEU A 355 19.72 20.37 -5.87
N SER A 356 18.68 21.10 -6.24
CA SER A 356 17.81 21.84 -5.33
C SER A 356 16.84 20.89 -4.61
N GLN A 357 16.35 21.29 -3.45
CA GLN A 357 15.41 20.48 -2.67
C GLN A 357 14.13 20.14 -3.45
N PRO A 358 13.50 21.06 -4.21
CA PRO A 358 12.33 20.72 -5.04
C PRO A 358 12.65 19.74 -6.17
N LEU A 359 13.81 19.85 -6.82
CA LEU A 359 14.23 18.89 -7.86
C LEU A 359 14.42 17.48 -7.27
N VAL A 360 15.01 17.38 -6.07
CA VAL A 360 15.11 16.09 -5.34
C VAL A 360 13.72 15.53 -5.07
N TYR A 361 12.78 16.33 -4.57
CA TYR A 361 11.41 15.87 -4.35
C TYR A 361 10.70 15.44 -5.62
N ARG A 362 10.90 16.11 -6.77
CA ARG A 362 10.36 15.68 -8.07
C ARG A 362 10.95 14.35 -8.54
N ALA A 363 12.25 14.14 -8.35
CA ALA A 363 12.89 12.86 -8.66
C ALA A 363 12.34 11.73 -7.76
N LEU A 364 12.21 12.00 -6.46
CA LEU A 364 11.63 11.05 -5.50
C LEU A 364 10.15 10.77 -5.77
N GLU A 365 9.40 11.78 -6.23
CA GLU A 365 8.01 11.61 -6.67
C GLU A 365 7.92 10.56 -7.78
N HIS A 366 8.85 10.57 -8.74
CA HIS A 366 8.91 9.54 -9.79
C HIS A 366 9.24 8.17 -9.22
N VAL A 367 10.19 8.08 -8.29
CA VAL A 367 10.55 6.82 -7.62
C VAL A 367 9.34 6.26 -6.86
N ALA A 368 8.63 7.10 -6.11
CA ALA A 368 7.41 6.71 -5.40
C ALA A 368 6.31 6.29 -6.39
N ALA A 369 6.07 7.05 -7.46
CA ALA A 369 5.08 6.71 -8.47
C ALA A 369 5.39 5.38 -9.17
N PHE A 370 6.66 5.09 -9.48
CA PHE A 370 7.07 3.81 -10.07
C PHE A 370 6.98 2.65 -9.07
N THR A 371 7.09 2.90 -7.77
CA THR A 371 6.73 1.91 -6.74
C THR A 371 5.25 1.50 -6.89
N LEU A 372 4.34 2.45 -7.14
CA LEU A 372 2.94 2.14 -7.45
C LEU A 372 2.78 1.45 -8.80
N VAL A 373 3.46 1.91 -9.87
CA VAL A 373 3.38 1.24 -11.19
C VAL A 373 3.79 -0.23 -11.07
N GLY A 374 4.86 -0.52 -10.33
CA GLY A 374 5.32 -1.88 -10.08
C GLY A 374 4.30 -2.72 -9.32
N TYR A 375 3.72 -2.15 -8.26
CA TYR A 375 2.65 -2.79 -7.49
C TYR A 375 1.42 -3.08 -8.37
N ILE A 376 0.93 -2.08 -9.11
CA ILE A 376 -0.26 -2.19 -9.97
C ILE A 376 -0.03 -3.23 -11.05
N SER A 377 1.12 -3.18 -11.73
CA SER A 377 1.50 -4.17 -12.75
C SER A 377 1.51 -5.58 -12.17
N ALA A 378 2.02 -5.74 -10.95
CA ALA A 378 2.02 -7.02 -10.27
C ALA A 378 0.61 -7.51 -9.90
N GLU A 379 -0.35 -6.64 -9.57
CA GLU A 379 -1.76 -7.05 -9.38
C GLU A 379 -2.42 -7.47 -10.71
N PHE A 380 -2.07 -6.85 -11.84
CA PHE A 380 -2.55 -7.28 -13.16
C PHE A 380 -2.04 -8.67 -13.55
N TYR A 381 -0.74 -8.96 -13.34
CA TYR A 381 -0.09 -10.19 -13.81
C TYR A 381 0.07 -11.28 -12.74
N GLY A 382 -0.02 -10.92 -11.47
CA GLY A 382 0.22 -11.78 -10.31
C GLY A 382 -0.83 -12.88 -10.15
N ARG A 383 -1.80 -12.99 -11.04
CA ARG A 383 -2.76 -14.10 -11.07
C ARG A 383 -2.21 -15.30 -11.84
N ASP A 384 -1.32 -15.06 -12.79
CA ASP A 384 -0.76 -16.08 -13.67
C ASP A 384 0.69 -16.45 -13.30
N ALA A 385 1.36 -15.57 -12.56
CA ALA A 385 2.76 -15.74 -12.18
C ALA A 385 2.93 -16.77 -11.03
N ARG A 386 3.55 -17.91 -11.36
CA ARG A 386 3.90 -18.98 -10.41
C ARG A 386 4.96 -18.53 -9.38
N SER A 387 5.83 -17.59 -9.74
CA SER A 387 6.88 -17.06 -8.86
C SER A 387 7.23 -15.60 -9.18
N PHE A 388 7.78 -14.86 -8.20
CA PHE A 388 8.25 -13.48 -8.39
C PHE A 388 9.31 -13.37 -9.49
N THR A 389 10.26 -14.31 -9.51
CA THR A 389 11.34 -14.35 -10.52
C THR A 389 10.79 -14.57 -11.93
N SER A 390 9.73 -15.38 -12.09
CA SER A 390 9.09 -15.59 -13.39
C SER A 390 8.37 -14.35 -13.94
N SER A 391 7.85 -13.48 -13.08
CA SER A 391 7.19 -12.22 -13.50
C SER A 391 8.16 -11.06 -13.72
N LEU A 392 9.38 -11.16 -13.23
CA LEU A 392 10.35 -10.07 -13.21
C LEU A 392 10.73 -9.55 -14.60
N PRO A 393 11.03 -10.39 -15.62
CA PRO A 393 11.38 -9.90 -16.95
C PRO A 393 10.25 -9.10 -17.61
N ARG A 394 9.00 -9.56 -17.45
CA ARG A 394 7.82 -8.87 -17.98
C ARG A 394 7.58 -7.54 -17.28
N LEU A 395 7.72 -7.53 -15.95
CA LEU A 395 7.63 -6.31 -15.15
C LEU A 395 8.67 -5.29 -15.65
N LEU A 396 9.94 -5.68 -15.68
CA LEU A 396 11.05 -4.82 -16.09
C LEU A 396 10.86 -4.31 -17.52
N ALA A 397 10.45 -5.15 -18.47
CA ALA A 397 10.21 -4.72 -19.84
C ALA A 397 9.10 -3.64 -19.92
N TRP A 398 7.99 -3.85 -19.19
CA TRP A 398 6.90 -2.88 -19.16
C TRP A 398 7.30 -1.57 -18.47
N THR A 399 7.90 -1.65 -17.28
CA THR A 399 8.27 -0.45 -16.51
C THR A 399 9.46 0.28 -17.11
N ALA A 400 10.37 -0.42 -17.79
CA ALA A 400 11.43 0.19 -18.58
C ALA A 400 10.83 0.93 -19.78
N SER A 401 9.84 0.35 -20.47
CA SER A 401 9.19 1.03 -21.61
C SER A 401 8.50 2.32 -21.18
N VAL A 402 7.70 2.28 -20.11
CA VAL A 402 7.03 3.47 -19.57
C VAL A 402 8.05 4.49 -19.09
N SER A 403 9.05 4.08 -18.31
CA SER A 403 10.08 5.00 -17.80
C SER A 403 10.90 5.59 -18.94
N PHE A 404 11.26 4.82 -19.95
CA PHE A 404 12.04 5.29 -21.10
C PHE A 404 11.29 6.36 -21.88
N LEU A 405 9.98 6.15 -22.16
CA LEU A 405 9.16 7.15 -22.83
C LEU A 405 9.06 8.46 -22.04
N LEU A 406 8.89 8.38 -20.72
CA LEU A 406 8.88 9.57 -19.86
C LEU A 406 10.24 10.26 -19.84
N GLN A 407 11.34 9.49 -19.79
CA GLN A 407 12.70 10.03 -19.83
C GLN A 407 13.02 10.70 -21.17
N LEU A 408 12.52 10.17 -22.29
CA LEU A 408 12.66 10.81 -23.60
C LEU A 408 11.98 12.17 -23.63
N GLY A 409 10.75 12.26 -23.12
CA GLY A 409 10.05 13.55 -22.98
C GLY A 409 10.77 14.51 -22.05
N ARG A 410 11.29 14.02 -20.93
CA ARG A 410 12.11 14.81 -19.99
C ARG A 410 13.40 15.35 -20.58
N GLY A 411 13.95 14.67 -21.60
CA GLY A 411 15.15 15.12 -22.31
C GLY A 411 14.99 16.45 -23.03
N LEU A 412 13.76 16.88 -23.29
CA LEU A 412 13.45 18.18 -23.87
C LEU A 412 13.43 19.32 -22.83
N HIS A 413 13.48 19.04 -21.53
CA HIS A 413 13.48 20.08 -20.49
C HIS A 413 14.89 20.43 -20.04
N HIS A 414 15.18 21.72 -19.89
CA HIS A 414 16.51 22.22 -19.51
C HIS A 414 16.95 21.82 -18.09
N ASP A 415 16.03 21.79 -17.12
CA ASP A 415 16.39 21.52 -15.72
C ASP A 415 16.45 20.03 -15.37
N MET A 416 15.81 19.19 -16.18
CA MET A 416 15.64 17.76 -15.89
C MET A 416 16.53 16.88 -16.76
N GLY A 417 16.44 17.05 -18.09
CA GLY A 417 17.04 16.16 -19.07
C GLY A 417 16.62 14.69 -18.94
N THR A 418 17.14 13.85 -19.83
CA THR A 418 17.04 12.39 -19.72
C THR A 418 18.07 11.88 -18.70
N SER A 419 17.63 11.30 -17.59
CA SER A 419 18.52 10.84 -16.51
C SER A 419 18.65 9.31 -16.45
N LEU A 420 19.87 8.78 -16.59
CA LEU A 420 20.09 7.35 -16.41
C LEU A 420 19.93 6.93 -14.94
N ALA A 421 20.42 7.72 -13.99
CA ALA A 421 20.24 7.46 -12.56
C ALA A 421 18.76 7.35 -12.19
N LEU A 422 17.93 8.30 -12.64
CA LEU A 422 16.49 8.26 -12.37
C LEU A 422 15.83 7.04 -13.03
N PHE A 423 16.22 6.68 -14.26
CA PHE A 423 15.74 5.47 -14.92
C PHE A 423 16.06 4.20 -14.13
N VAL A 424 17.27 4.07 -13.58
CA VAL A 424 17.64 2.93 -12.73
C VAL A 424 16.82 2.94 -11.44
N LEU A 425 16.67 4.09 -10.79
CA LEU A 425 15.88 4.22 -9.56
C LEU A 425 14.40 3.86 -9.78
N THR A 426 13.79 4.25 -10.91
CA THR A 426 12.40 3.87 -11.24
C THR A 426 12.26 2.37 -11.47
N GLN A 427 13.28 1.69 -12.05
CA GLN A 427 13.27 0.23 -12.15
C GLN A 427 13.36 -0.44 -10.77
N LEU A 428 14.29 0.00 -9.91
CA LEU A 428 14.42 -0.53 -8.54
C LEU A 428 13.13 -0.34 -7.74
N ALA A 429 12.52 0.83 -7.85
CA ALA A 429 11.24 1.15 -7.22
C ALA A 429 10.11 0.25 -7.73
N ALA A 430 10.01 0.03 -9.04
CA ALA A 430 9.00 -0.86 -9.61
C ALA A 430 9.17 -2.32 -9.15
N VAL A 431 10.42 -2.80 -9.08
CA VAL A 431 10.73 -4.13 -8.53
C VAL A 431 10.31 -4.21 -7.07
N TYR A 432 10.59 -3.18 -6.27
CA TYR A 432 10.17 -3.10 -4.87
C TYR A 432 8.65 -3.11 -4.71
N GLY A 433 7.93 -2.33 -5.51
CA GLY A 433 6.47 -2.30 -5.55
C GLY A 433 5.86 -3.66 -5.89
N SER A 434 6.40 -4.34 -6.90
CA SER A 434 5.98 -5.69 -7.27
C SER A 434 6.28 -6.72 -6.17
N TRP A 435 7.42 -6.59 -5.50
CA TRP A 435 7.77 -7.44 -4.36
C TRP A 435 6.82 -7.24 -3.18
N MET A 436 6.47 -5.99 -2.85
CA MET A 436 5.45 -5.69 -1.84
C MET A 436 4.10 -6.32 -2.17
N TYR A 437 3.68 -6.25 -3.44
CA TYR A 437 2.48 -6.93 -3.90
C TYR A 437 2.56 -8.45 -3.67
N VAL A 438 3.68 -9.10 -3.99
CA VAL A 438 3.85 -10.54 -3.78
C VAL A 438 3.76 -10.90 -2.29
N LEU A 439 4.35 -10.10 -1.40
CA LEU A 439 4.20 -10.30 0.05
C LEU A 439 2.74 -10.18 0.47
N GLN A 440 2.03 -9.21 -0.09
CA GLN A 440 0.62 -9.02 0.21
C GLN A 440 -0.23 -10.18 -0.28
N ARG A 441 -0.04 -10.62 -1.52
CA ARG A 441 -0.70 -11.79 -2.09
C ARG A 441 -0.47 -13.04 -1.23
N ALA A 442 0.78 -13.27 -0.78
CA ALA A 442 1.11 -14.40 0.09
C ALA A 442 0.40 -14.31 1.45
N HIS A 443 0.28 -13.10 2.01
CA HIS A 443 -0.46 -12.88 3.25
C HIS A 443 -1.95 -13.21 3.07
N VAL A 444 -2.58 -12.73 2.00
CA VAL A 444 -3.98 -13.01 1.68
C VAL A 444 -4.22 -14.52 1.50
N GLN A 445 -3.33 -15.22 0.80
CA GLN A 445 -3.43 -16.67 0.63
C GLN A 445 -3.40 -17.41 1.98
N ALA A 446 -2.44 -17.07 2.85
CA ALA A 446 -2.33 -17.67 4.18
C ALA A 446 -3.59 -17.44 5.03
N LEU A 447 -4.25 -16.30 4.86
CA LEU A 447 -5.48 -15.96 5.56
C LEU A 447 -6.70 -16.73 5.05
N VAL A 448 -6.82 -16.88 3.73
CA VAL A 448 -7.89 -17.67 3.11
C VAL A 448 -7.77 -19.13 3.55
N GLU A 449 -6.56 -19.70 3.54
CA GLU A 449 -6.28 -21.05 4.01
C GLU A 449 -6.64 -21.22 5.50
N ARG A 450 -6.24 -20.26 6.36
CA ARG A 450 -6.61 -20.24 7.77
C ARG A 450 -8.13 -20.25 7.96
N ARG A 451 -8.87 -19.39 7.22
CA ARG A 451 -10.35 -19.31 7.31
C ARG A 451 -11.01 -20.61 6.84
N ALA A 452 -10.53 -21.21 5.75
CA ALA A 452 -11.06 -22.47 5.24
C ALA A 452 -10.90 -23.61 6.26
N LEU A 453 -9.74 -23.70 6.92
CA LEU A 453 -9.50 -24.69 7.97
C LEU A 453 -10.40 -24.47 9.19
N LEU A 454 -10.52 -23.23 9.67
CA LEU A 454 -11.37 -22.93 10.83
C LEU A 454 -12.84 -23.32 10.57
N ARG A 455 -13.36 -23.05 9.37
CA ARG A 455 -14.71 -23.49 8.97
C ARG A 455 -14.86 -25.00 8.96
N GLN A 456 -13.85 -25.74 8.48
CA GLN A 456 -13.89 -27.21 8.50
C GLN A 456 -13.87 -27.77 9.93
N LEU A 457 -13.17 -27.12 10.86
CA LEU A 457 -13.13 -27.54 12.26
C LEU A 457 -14.46 -27.26 12.98
N THR A 458 -15.09 -26.11 12.73
CA THR A 458 -16.39 -25.76 13.32
C THR A 458 -17.56 -26.57 12.77
N LEU A 459 -17.46 -27.15 11.57
CA LEU A 459 -18.49 -28.02 11.00
C LEU A 459 -18.36 -29.48 11.44
N ARG A 460 -17.26 -29.85 12.11
CA ARG A 460 -16.94 -31.22 12.53
C ARG A 460 -17.03 -31.45 14.04
N GLY A 461 -17.11 -30.38 14.83
CA GLY A 461 -17.45 -30.42 16.26
C GLY A 461 -18.88 -29.95 16.43
#